data_AF-A0A2V8U1R7-F1
#
_entry.id   AF-A0A2V8U1R7-F1
#
_cell.length_a   1.000
_cell.length_b   1.000
_cell.length_c   1.000
_cell.angle_alpha   90.00
_cell.angle_beta   90.00
_cell.angle_gamma   90.00
#
_symmetry.space_group_name_H-M   'P 1'
#
loop_
_entity.id
_entity.type
_entity.pdbx_description
1 polymer ?
#
loop_
_entity_poly.entity_id
_entity_poly.type
_entity_poly.pdbx_seq_one_letter_code
_entity_poly.pdbx_strand_id
1 'polypeptide(L)'
;MSARAAVAVTRGRGRRALLPGSLFLTGAAFLATGCGQATESPVKAPPATPAPRTPVVFTDITSAAGIAFTQNSGAFGKKYLPETMGSGLAFLDYDGDGHPDLFFVNAAEWPEKRRKKATQALYRNRGDGTFEDVTAKAGLAVEMYGIGVAAADYDNDGHTDLFINGLGPDRLFHNRGDGTFADVTQKAGVSDPAFGSSATWIDYDRDGRLDLFVCN
;
A
#
# COMPACT_ATOMS: atom_id res chain seq x y z
N MET A 1 -9.60 -0.23 -25.17
CA MET A 1 -8.78 -0.17 -23.94
C MET A 1 -8.50 1.29 -23.63
N SER A 2 -9.23 1.87 -22.68
CA SER A 2 -8.97 3.21 -22.17
C SER A 2 -9.23 3.16 -20.68
N ALA A 3 -8.19 2.94 -19.89
CA ALA A 3 -8.21 3.32 -18.48
C ALA A 3 -8.35 4.85 -18.44
N ARG A 4 -9.25 5.38 -17.61
CA ARG A 4 -9.43 6.82 -17.43
C ARG A 4 -8.72 7.21 -16.13
N ALA A 5 -7.56 7.84 -16.25
CA ALA A 5 -6.89 8.42 -15.09
C ALA A 5 -7.64 9.68 -14.63
N ALA A 6 -8.26 9.64 -13.45
CA ALA A 6 -8.80 10.82 -12.81
C ALA A 6 -7.68 11.52 -12.01
N VAL A 7 -6.98 12.47 -12.64
CA VAL A 7 -5.98 13.30 -11.93
C VAL A 7 -6.72 14.35 -11.10
N ALA A 8 -6.85 14.12 -9.80
CA ALA A 8 -7.41 15.11 -8.88
C ALA A 8 -6.32 16.06 -8.38
N VAL A 9 -6.07 17.16 -9.11
CA VAL A 9 -5.21 18.25 -8.63
C VAL A 9 -5.97 19.05 -7.56
N THR A 10 -5.79 18.76 -6.28
CA THR A 10 -6.30 19.63 -5.22
C THR A 10 -5.40 20.85 -5.07
N ARG A 11 -5.67 21.93 -5.81
CA ARG A 11 -5.12 23.26 -5.48
C ARG A 11 -5.79 23.79 -4.22
N GLY A 12 -5.16 23.59 -3.08
CA GLY A 12 -5.59 24.17 -1.81
C GLY A 12 -5.48 25.69 -1.80
N ARG A 13 -6.58 26.40 -2.05
CA ARG A 13 -6.77 27.79 -1.59
C ARG A 13 -7.84 27.79 -0.50
N GLY A 14 -7.42 28.15 0.71
CA GLY A 14 -8.28 28.13 1.89
C GLY A 14 -9.35 29.21 1.88
N ARG A 15 -10.34 29.01 2.76
CA ARG A 15 -10.99 30.08 3.53
C ARG A 15 -11.74 29.47 4.72
N ARG A 16 -11.49 30.07 5.89
CA ARG A 16 -12.14 29.83 7.18
C ARG A 16 -13.61 30.26 7.15
N ALA A 17 -14.45 29.61 7.94
CA ALA A 17 -15.61 30.22 8.58
C ALA A 17 -15.85 29.56 9.96
N LEU A 18 -15.71 30.36 11.02
CA LEU A 18 -16.29 30.11 12.35
C LEU A 18 -17.74 30.60 12.35
N LEU A 19 -18.59 30.03 13.24
CA LEU A 19 -19.47 30.73 14.21
C LEU A 19 -20.52 29.75 14.85
N PRO A 20 -21.22 30.10 15.96
CA PRO A 20 -21.24 29.30 17.20
C PRO A 20 -22.64 28.88 17.70
N GLY A 21 -22.67 28.13 18.81
CA GLY A 21 -23.53 28.46 19.95
C GLY A 21 -24.81 27.66 20.21
N SER A 22 -24.85 27.05 21.40
CA SER A 22 -25.91 27.18 22.42
C SER A 22 -26.79 25.98 22.76
N LEU A 23 -26.91 25.86 24.09
CA LEU A 23 -27.49 24.88 24.98
C LEU A 23 -29.02 25.01 25.08
N PHE A 24 -29.76 23.91 25.21
CA PHE A 24 -31.09 23.91 25.84
C PHE A 24 -31.30 22.63 26.69
N LEU A 25 -31.79 22.85 27.91
CA LEU A 25 -32.17 21.85 28.91
C LEU A 25 -33.71 21.80 29.02
N THR A 26 -34.21 20.80 29.75
CA THR A 26 -35.62 20.47 30.13
C THR A 26 -36.34 19.55 29.14
N GLY A 27 -37.03 18.48 29.52
CA GLY A 27 -37.40 17.91 30.81
C GLY A 27 -38.81 17.30 30.68
N ALA A 28 -38.98 16.00 30.94
CA ALA A 28 -40.29 15.42 31.26
C ALA A 28 -40.11 14.00 31.84
N ALA A 29 -40.61 13.80 33.05
CA ALA A 29 -40.70 12.52 33.74
C ALA A 29 -42.00 11.80 33.37
N PHE A 30 -41.96 10.47 33.30
CA PHE A 30 -43.15 9.62 33.39
C PHE A 30 -42.91 8.49 34.39
N LEU A 31 -43.86 8.35 35.30
CA LEU A 31 -43.93 7.33 36.35
C LEU A 31 -44.15 5.94 35.74
N ALA A 32 -43.42 4.94 36.24
CA ALA A 32 -43.82 3.55 36.15
C ALA A 32 -43.78 2.92 37.55
N THR A 33 -44.95 2.41 37.93
CA THR A 33 -45.31 1.64 39.12
C THR A 33 -44.40 0.44 39.36
N GLY A 34 -43.95 0.29 40.61
CA GLY A 34 -43.19 -0.87 41.06
C GLY A 34 -44.04 -2.13 41.19
N CYS A 35 -43.51 -3.24 40.67
CA CYS A 35 -43.78 -4.59 41.14
C CYS A 35 -42.47 -5.13 41.71
N GLY A 36 -42.52 -5.64 42.95
CA GLY A 36 -41.35 -6.10 43.67
C GLY A 36 -40.68 -7.31 43.03
N GLN A 37 -39.37 -7.19 42.81
CA GLN A 37 -38.46 -8.32 42.76
C GLN A 37 -37.42 -8.11 43.86
N ALA A 38 -37.19 -9.15 44.65
CA ALA A 38 -36.11 -9.17 45.63
C ALA A 38 -34.80 -8.89 44.90
N THR A 39 -34.13 -7.80 45.24
CA THR A 39 -32.78 -7.52 44.75
C THR A 39 -31.82 -8.48 45.46
N GLU A 40 -31.55 -9.63 44.85
CA GLU A 40 -30.28 -10.31 45.15
C GLU A 40 -29.17 -9.36 44.70
N SER A 41 -28.37 -8.90 45.67
CA SER A 41 -27.15 -8.16 45.39
C SER A 41 -26.30 -8.99 44.42
N PRO A 42 -25.76 -8.41 43.34
CA PRO A 42 -24.91 -9.15 42.42
C PRO A 42 -23.71 -9.70 43.19
N VAL A 43 -23.62 -11.04 43.27
CA VAL A 43 -22.42 -11.70 43.80
C VAL A 43 -21.28 -11.31 42.86
N LYS A 44 -20.34 -10.51 43.38
CA LYS A 44 -19.15 -10.10 42.65
C LYS A 44 -18.39 -11.36 42.26
N ALA A 45 -18.37 -11.68 40.97
CA ALA A 45 -17.56 -12.77 40.45
C ALA A 45 -16.11 -12.60 40.93
N PRO A 46 -15.43 -13.67 41.36
CA PRO A 46 -14.02 -13.60 41.70
C PRO A 46 -13.24 -12.99 40.53
N PRO A 47 -12.21 -12.17 40.78
CA PRO A 47 -11.35 -11.69 39.70
C PRO A 47 -10.81 -12.90 38.93
N ALA A 48 -11.09 -12.96 37.63
CA ALA A 48 -10.53 -14.00 36.78
C ALA A 48 -9.00 -13.88 36.80
N THR A 49 -8.33 -14.97 37.16
CA THR A 49 -6.87 -15.08 37.06
C THR A 49 -6.48 -14.81 35.60
N PRO A 50 -5.60 -13.84 35.30
CA PRO A 50 -5.15 -13.62 33.94
C PRO A 50 -4.48 -14.89 33.42
N ALA A 51 -4.95 -15.39 32.28
CA ALA A 51 -4.26 -16.50 31.60
C ALA A 51 -2.80 -16.09 31.34
N PRO A 52 -1.83 -17.00 31.54
CA PRO A 52 -0.44 -16.73 31.23
C PRO A 52 -0.32 -16.33 29.75
N ARG A 53 0.24 -15.14 29.50
CA ARG A 53 0.50 -14.68 28.14
C ARG A 53 1.75 -15.39 27.63
N THR A 54 1.60 -16.32 26.68
CA THR A 54 2.75 -16.84 25.94
C THR A 54 3.40 -15.67 25.19
N PRO A 55 4.70 -15.40 25.37
CA PRO A 55 5.37 -14.32 24.65
C PRO A 55 5.32 -14.60 23.14
N VAL A 56 4.89 -13.60 22.36
CA VAL A 56 5.07 -13.64 20.90
C VAL A 56 6.55 -13.48 20.61
N VAL A 57 7.14 -14.44 19.90
CA VAL A 57 8.55 -14.41 19.49
C VAL A 57 8.61 -14.25 17.97
N PHE A 58 9.43 -13.31 17.51
CA PHE A 58 9.73 -13.13 16.10
C PHE A 58 11.04 -13.83 15.75
N THR A 59 11.12 -14.43 14.57
CA THR A 59 12.35 -15.03 14.03
C THR A 59 12.62 -14.42 12.68
N ASP A 60 13.85 -13.94 12.49
CA ASP A 60 14.30 -13.50 11.18
C ASP A 60 14.56 -14.73 10.30
N ILE A 61 13.76 -14.88 9.26
CA ILE A 61 13.89 -15.95 8.26
C ILE A 61 14.37 -15.43 6.90
N THR A 62 14.78 -14.16 6.78
CA THR A 62 15.02 -13.50 5.48
C THR A 62 15.98 -14.30 4.60
N SER A 63 17.12 -14.72 5.17
CA SER A 63 18.12 -15.53 4.48
C SER A 63 17.62 -16.96 4.19
N ALA A 64 16.93 -17.60 5.15
CA ALA A 64 16.38 -18.93 4.99
C ALA A 64 15.27 -18.99 3.91
N ALA A 65 14.52 -17.90 3.77
CA ALA A 65 13.49 -17.71 2.76
C ALA A 65 14.07 -17.34 1.38
N GLY A 66 15.38 -17.14 1.24
CA GLY A 66 16.01 -16.79 -0.05
C GLY A 66 15.84 -15.34 -0.48
N ILE A 67 15.44 -14.44 0.42
CA ILE A 67 15.25 -13.01 0.11
C ILE A 67 16.58 -12.28 0.30
N ALA A 68 17.10 -11.69 -0.78
CA ALA A 68 18.36 -10.94 -0.78
C ALA A 68 18.17 -9.42 -0.98
N PHE A 69 16.92 -8.96 -1.04
CA PHE A 69 16.58 -7.56 -1.29
C PHE A 69 17.23 -6.64 -0.24
N THR A 70 17.79 -5.54 -0.72
CA THR A 70 18.28 -4.46 0.15
C THR A 70 17.72 -3.15 -0.34
N GLN A 71 16.97 -2.50 0.54
CA GLN A 71 16.42 -1.20 0.24
C GLN A 71 17.52 -0.15 0.12
N ASN A 72 17.48 0.63 -0.96
CA ASN A 72 18.35 1.76 -1.19
C ASN A 72 17.52 3.03 -1.21
N SER A 73 17.66 3.90 -0.20
CA SER A 73 16.98 5.19 -0.15
C SER A 73 17.69 6.29 -0.96
N GLY A 74 18.83 5.99 -1.57
CA GLY A 74 19.67 6.98 -2.25
C GLY A 74 20.45 7.92 -1.32
N ALA A 75 20.35 7.74 0.00
CA ALA A 75 20.88 8.69 0.97
C ALA A 75 22.39 8.99 0.82
N PHE A 76 22.74 10.29 0.75
CA PHE A 76 24.14 10.75 0.74
C PHE A 76 24.36 12.05 1.54
N GLY A 77 24.39 11.98 2.87
CA GLY A 77 24.86 13.08 3.73
C GLY A 77 24.02 14.37 3.77
N LYS A 78 23.26 14.72 2.72
CA LYS A 78 22.40 15.91 2.60
C LYS A 78 21.02 15.72 3.24
N LYS A 79 20.58 14.47 3.50
CA LYS A 79 19.31 14.12 4.18
C LYS A 79 18.10 14.74 3.50
N TYR A 80 17.92 14.46 2.21
CA TYR A 80 16.74 14.94 1.48
C TYR A 80 15.47 14.24 1.98
N LEU A 81 14.32 14.93 1.89
CA LEU A 81 13.03 14.42 2.39
C LEU A 81 12.70 13.01 1.86
N PRO A 82 12.84 12.68 0.57
CA PRO A 82 12.50 11.33 0.07
C PRO A 82 13.38 10.23 0.67
N GLU A 83 14.60 10.55 1.11
CA GLU A 83 15.54 9.59 1.70
C GLU A 83 15.04 9.04 3.04
N THR A 84 14.11 9.73 3.71
CA THR A 84 13.57 9.32 5.02
C THR A 84 12.22 8.61 4.94
N MET A 85 11.59 8.55 3.77
CA MET A 85 10.23 8.00 3.62
C MET A 85 10.22 6.48 3.43
N GLY A 86 11.34 5.88 3.04
CA GLY A 86 11.39 4.46 2.66
C GLY A 86 10.56 4.18 1.41
N SER A 87 10.49 2.91 1.02
CA SER A 87 9.65 2.48 -0.11
C SER A 87 8.72 1.35 0.34
N GLY A 88 7.60 1.21 -0.36
CA GLY A 88 6.60 0.18 -0.11
C GLY A 88 6.94 -1.18 -0.71
N LEU A 89 6.00 -2.11 -0.53
CA LEU A 89 5.98 -3.42 -1.16
C LEU A 89 4.54 -3.80 -1.49
N ALA A 90 4.36 -4.77 -2.38
CA ALA A 90 3.08 -5.41 -2.65
C ALA A 90 3.18 -6.92 -2.52
N PHE A 91 2.10 -7.53 -2.04
CA PHE A 91 1.81 -8.95 -2.28
C PHE A 91 0.95 -9.04 -3.54
N LEU A 92 1.25 -10.00 -4.41
CA LEU A 92 0.49 -10.29 -5.61
C LEU A 92 0.73 -11.75 -6.01
N ASP A 93 -0.18 -12.37 -6.74
CA ASP A 93 0.09 -13.63 -7.45
C ASP A 93 0.42 -13.25 -8.90
N TYR A 94 1.72 -13.14 -9.23
CA TYR A 94 2.13 -12.56 -10.51
C TYR A 94 2.04 -13.56 -11.67
N ASP A 95 2.12 -14.87 -11.39
CA ASP A 95 2.08 -15.92 -12.41
C ASP A 95 0.84 -16.83 -12.33
N GLY A 96 -0.07 -16.55 -11.40
CA GLY A 96 -1.35 -17.24 -11.27
C GLY A 96 -1.23 -18.63 -10.65
N ASP A 97 -0.15 -18.92 -9.92
CA ASP A 97 0.08 -20.22 -9.30
C ASP A 97 -0.63 -20.38 -7.93
N GLY A 98 -1.31 -19.34 -7.47
CA GLY A 98 -2.07 -19.31 -6.22
C GLY A 98 -1.21 -19.03 -4.99
N HIS A 99 0.10 -18.81 -5.14
CA HIS A 99 0.98 -18.41 -4.06
C HIS A 99 1.27 -16.90 -4.11
N PRO A 100 0.99 -16.15 -3.03
CA PRO A 100 1.36 -14.74 -2.99
C PRO A 100 2.88 -14.54 -3.07
N ASP A 101 3.30 -13.84 -4.09
CA ASP A 101 4.64 -13.34 -4.37
C ASP A 101 4.89 -11.99 -3.71
N LEU A 102 6.14 -11.52 -3.78
CA LEU A 102 6.57 -10.26 -3.19
C LEU A 102 7.17 -9.33 -4.25
N PHE A 103 6.62 -8.12 -4.37
CA PHE A 103 7.22 -7.04 -5.13
C PHE A 103 7.73 -5.94 -4.20
N PHE A 104 9.02 -5.67 -4.21
CA PHE A 104 9.66 -4.60 -3.45
C PHE A 104 9.90 -3.38 -4.32
N VAL A 105 9.46 -2.23 -3.82
CA VAL A 105 9.82 -0.94 -4.40
C VAL A 105 11.17 -0.51 -3.83
N ASN A 106 12.03 0.01 -4.69
CA ASN A 106 13.34 0.53 -4.36
C ASN A 106 13.47 1.97 -4.85
N ALA A 107 14.29 2.76 -4.17
CA ALA A 107 14.66 4.08 -4.66
C ALA A 107 15.94 4.02 -5.50
N ALA A 108 16.32 5.17 -6.06
CA ALA A 108 17.52 5.32 -6.86
C ALA A 108 18.50 6.24 -6.15
N GLU A 109 19.79 6.10 -6.46
CA GLU A 109 20.76 7.10 -6.03
C GLU A 109 20.64 8.36 -6.85
N TRP A 110 20.86 9.50 -6.19
CA TRP A 110 20.83 10.79 -6.84
C TRP A 110 21.89 10.90 -7.93
N PRO A 111 21.62 11.61 -9.04
CA PRO A 111 22.57 11.74 -10.15
C PRO A 111 23.96 12.22 -9.71
N GLU A 112 24.04 13.07 -8.68
CA GLU A 112 25.28 13.60 -8.11
C GLU A 112 26.17 12.54 -7.45
N LYS A 113 25.60 11.43 -6.97
CA LYS A 113 26.28 10.39 -6.16
C LYS A 113 25.85 8.98 -6.53
N ARG A 114 25.76 8.70 -7.83
CA ARG A 114 25.39 7.37 -8.34
C ARG A 114 26.59 6.41 -8.32
N ARG A 115 26.54 5.44 -7.40
CA ARG A 115 27.51 4.39 -7.08
C ARG A 115 27.01 3.00 -7.49
N LYS A 116 25.72 2.70 -7.25
CA LYS A 116 25.10 1.39 -7.51
C LYS A 116 23.72 1.58 -8.15
N LYS A 117 23.46 0.81 -9.20
CA LYS A 117 22.11 0.66 -9.75
C LYS A 117 21.26 -0.14 -8.75
N ALA A 118 20.22 0.48 -8.24
CA ALA A 118 19.20 -0.18 -7.42
C ALA A 118 17.93 -0.32 -8.26
N THR A 119 17.43 -1.54 -8.41
CA THR A 119 16.21 -1.81 -9.15
C THR A 119 15.11 -2.20 -8.19
N GLN A 120 13.88 -2.13 -8.68
CA GLN A 120 12.75 -2.84 -8.07
C GLN A 120 13.07 -4.35 -8.03
N ALA A 121 12.37 -5.11 -7.20
CA ALA A 121 12.60 -6.55 -7.10
C ALA A 121 11.28 -7.33 -7.02
N LEU A 122 11.18 -8.41 -7.79
CA LEU A 122 10.07 -9.36 -7.76
C LEU A 122 10.61 -10.73 -7.31
N TYR A 123 10.01 -11.26 -6.26
CA TYR A 123 10.33 -12.55 -5.66
C TYR A 123 9.14 -13.49 -5.79
N ARG A 124 9.30 -14.55 -6.59
CA ARG A 124 8.33 -15.61 -6.74
C ARG A 124 8.30 -16.49 -5.50
N ASN A 125 7.14 -16.74 -4.93
CA ASN A 125 6.95 -17.71 -3.86
C ASN A 125 6.98 -19.13 -4.42
N ARG A 126 7.85 -20.01 -3.88
CA ARG A 126 7.94 -21.41 -4.33
C ARG A 126 6.90 -22.34 -3.69
N GLY A 127 6.09 -21.83 -2.76
CA GLY A 127 5.09 -22.60 -2.02
C GLY A 127 5.65 -23.40 -0.83
N ASP A 128 6.97 -23.40 -0.62
CA ASP A 128 7.67 -24.12 0.46
C ASP A 128 8.24 -23.20 1.55
N GLY A 129 7.84 -21.92 1.54
CA GLY A 129 8.37 -20.88 2.43
C GLY A 129 9.63 -20.21 1.92
N THR A 130 10.11 -20.56 0.73
CA THR A 130 11.23 -19.90 0.05
C THR A 130 10.78 -19.09 -1.17
N PHE A 131 11.64 -18.16 -1.58
CA PHE A 131 11.40 -17.25 -2.68
C PHE A 131 12.51 -17.31 -3.73
N GLU A 132 12.16 -17.09 -5.00
CA GLU A 132 13.07 -16.95 -6.13
C GLU A 132 13.07 -15.51 -6.64
N ASP A 133 14.24 -14.89 -6.75
CA ASP A 133 14.35 -13.60 -7.45
C ASP A 133 14.11 -13.80 -8.96
N VAL A 134 12.96 -13.35 -9.45
CA VAL A 134 12.55 -13.41 -10.86
C VAL A 134 12.59 -12.04 -11.54
N THR A 135 13.10 -11.01 -10.85
CA THR A 135 13.07 -9.59 -11.26
C THR A 135 13.50 -9.36 -12.71
N ALA A 136 14.66 -9.89 -13.08
CA ALA A 136 15.23 -9.70 -14.41
C ALA A 136 14.42 -10.43 -15.48
N LYS A 137 13.99 -11.67 -15.20
CA LYS A 137 13.18 -12.49 -16.11
C LYS A 137 11.81 -11.87 -16.34
N ALA A 138 11.20 -11.30 -15.30
CA ALA A 138 9.91 -10.64 -15.37
C ALA A 138 9.96 -9.26 -16.07
N GLY A 139 11.15 -8.73 -16.36
CA GLY A 139 11.31 -7.41 -16.97
C GLY A 139 11.19 -6.23 -16.00
N LEU A 140 11.27 -6.50 -14.68
CA LEU A 140 11.09 -5.51 -13.62
C LEU A 140 12.40 -5.01 -13.00
N ALA A 141 13.56 -5.31 -13.63
CA ALA A 141 14.87 -4.78 -13.25
C ALA A 141 15.03 -3.28 -13.64
N VAL A 142 14.07 -2.47 -13.23
CA VAL A 142 13.91 -1.06 -13.54
C VAL A 142 14.42 -0.22 -12.37
N GLU A 143 15.25 0.77 -12.69
CA GLU A 143 15.71 1.76 -11.72
C GLU A 143 14.79 2.98 -11.81
N MET A 144 14.25 3.39 -10.66
CA MET A 144 13.52 4.63 -10.47
C MET A 144 13.58 4.99 -8.98
N TYR A 145 13.28 6.24 -8.64
CA TYR A 145 13.14 6.63 -7.24
C TYR A 145 11.72 6.30 -6.76
N GLY A 146 11.43 5.02 -6.55
CA GLY A 146 10.11 4.55 -6.17
C GLY A 146 9.79 4.78 -4.69
N ILE A 147 8.53 5.10 -4.41
CA ILE A 147 8.00 5.34 -3.06
C ILE A 147 6.92 4.32 -2.72
N GLY A 148 5.92 4.17 -3.58
CA GLY A 148 4.78 3.30 -3.34
C GLY A 148 4.47 2.42 -4.54
N VAL A 149 3.63 1.41 -4.30
CA VAL A 149 3.10 0.52 -5.32
C VAL A 149 1.62 0.29 -5.08
N ALA A 150 0.84 0.25 -6.15
CA ALA A 150 -0.54 -0.20 -6.16
C ALA A 150 -0.66 -1.36 -7.16
N ALA A 151 -1.10 -2.51 -6.66
CA ALA A 151 -1.26 -3.74 -7.45
C ALA A 151 -2.75 -4.03 -7.66
N ALA A 152 -3.16 -4.24 -8.91
CA ALA A 152 -4.49 -4.68 -9.28
C ALA A 152 -4.52 -5.16 -10.75
N ASP A 153 -5.47 -6.01 -11.09
CA ASP A 153 -5.85 -6.33 -12.47
C ASP A 153 -6.73 -5.19 -13.00
N TYR A 154 -6.12 -4.18 -13.67
CA TYR A 154 -6.86 -2.96 -14.04
C TYR A 154 -7.64 -3.12 -15.36
N ASP A 155 -7.26 -4.08 -16.20
CA ASP A 155 -7.91 -4.33 -17.49
C ASP A 155 -8.75 -5.61 -17.52
N ASN A 156 -8.93 -6.26 -16.37
CA ASN A 156 -9.74 -7.45 -16.12
C ASN A 156 -9.29 -8.65 -16.98
N ASP A 157 -7.98 -8.80 -17.20
CA ASP A 157 -7.42 -9.91 -17.96
C ASP A 157 -7.09 -11.15 -17.10
N GLY A 158 -7.25 -11.03 -15.77
CA GLY A 158 -6.96 -12.07 -14.79
C GLY A 158 -5.53 -12.02 -14.24
N HIS A 159 -4.72 -11.04 -14.63
CA HIS A 159 -3.34 -10.89 -14.20
C HIS A 159 -3.12 -9.58 -13.45
N THR A 160 -2.49 -9.66 -12.28
CA THR A 160 -2.26 -8.46 -11.46
C THR A 160 -1.17 -7.58 -12.08
N ASP A 161 -1.52 -6.33 -12.38
CA ASP A 161 -0.60 -5.28 -12.85
C ASP A 161 0.01 -4.48 -11.70
N LEU A 162 1.05 -3.69 -12.01
CA LEU A 162 1.78 -2.89 -11.02
C LEU A 162 1.88 -1.43 -11.44
N PHE A 163 1.32 -0.52 -10.63
CA PHE A 163 1.61 0.91 -10.70
C PHE A 163 2.59 1.31 -9.60
N ILE A 164 3.65 2.05 -9.94
CA ILE A 164 4.67 2.51 -9.01
C ILE A 164 4.72 4.04 -9.06
N ASN A 165 4.45 4.68 -7.92
CA ASN A 165 4.63 6.11 -7.76
C ASN A 165 6.00 6.43 -7.14
N GLY A 166 6.53 7.61 -7.44
CA GLY A 166 7.86 7.97 -6.97
C GLY A 166 8.22 9.44 -7.04
N LEU A 167 9.52 9.71 -6.91
CA LEU A 167 10.10 11.00 -7.27
C LEU A 167 10.50 10.97 -8.75
N GLY A 168 9.83 11.79 -9.56
CA GLY A 168 9.94 11.73 -11.01
C GLY A 168 8.85 10.85 -11.62
N PRO A 169 8.99 10.47 -12.91
CA PRO A 169 7.94 9.78 -13.64
C PRO A 169 7.45 8.49 -12.96
N ASP A 170 6.16 8.45 -12.64
CA ASP A 170 5.46 7.24 -12.26
C ASP A 170 5.58 6.16 -13.35
N ARG A 171 5.34 4.89 -12.98
CA ARG A 171 5.41 3.75 -13.91
C ARG A 171 4.20 2.85 -13.79
N LEU A 172 3.70 2.38 -14.93
CA LEU A 172 2.68 1.33 -15.01
C LEU A 172 3.22 0.14 -15.79
N PHE A 173 3.20 -1.02 -15.16
CA PHE A 173 3.61 -2.29 -15.71
C PHE A 173 2.41 -3.21 -15.86
N HIS A 174 2.09 -3.54 -17.11
CA HIS A 174 1.03 -4.48 -17.43
C HIS A 174 1.56 -5.91 -17.41
N ASN A 175 0.93 -6.80 -16.67
CA ASN A 175 1.30 -8.21 -16.62
C ASN A 175 0.80 -8.91 -17.89
N ARG A 176 1.68 -9.58 -18.63
CA ARG A 176 1.31 -10.23 -19.89
C ARG A 176 0.71 -11.63 -19.71
N GLY A 177 0.64 -12.14 -18.47
CA GLY A 177 0.20 -13.50 -18.17
C GLY A 177 1.22 -14.60 -18.53
N ASP A 178 2.39 -14.24 -19.05
CA ASP A 178 3.49 -15.16 -19.40
C ASP A 178 4.66 -15.11 -18.39
N GLY A 179 4.41 -14.51 -17.23
CA GLY A 179 5.40 -14.24 -16.19
C GLY A 179 6.30 -13.04 -16.49
N THR A 180 5.95 -12.21 -17.48
CA THR A 180 6.64 -10.95 -17.80
C THR A 180 5.73 -9.74 -17.74
N PHE A 181 6.34 -8.57 -17.55
CA PHE A 181 5.64 -7.29 -17.55
C PHE A 181 6.02 -6.43 -18.76
N ALA A 182 5.06 -5.62 -19.20
CA ALA A 182 5.23 -4.59 -20.21
C ALA A 182 5.17 -3.20 -19.55
N ASP A 183 6.18 -2.35 -19.76
CA ASP A 183 6.06 -0.93 -19.41
C ASP A 183 5.05 -0.27 -20.38
N VAL A 184 3.88 0.08 -19.86
CA VAL A 184 2.79 0.73 -20.61
C VAL A 184 2.59 2.19 -20.19
N THR A 185 3.49 2.74 -19.36
CA THR A 185 3.39 4.06 -18.73
C THR A 185 3.00 5.16 -19.72
N GLN A 186 3.71 5.25 -20.85
CA GLN A 186 3.47 6.28 -21.86
C GLN A 186 2.14 6.07 -22.60
N LYS A 187 1.84 4.81 -22.94
CA LYS A 187 0.59 4.44 -23.62
C LYS A 187 -0.64 4.72 -22.75
N ALA A 188 -0.51 4.53 -21.43
CA ALA A 188 -1.55 4.79 -20.44
C ALA A 188 -1.66 6.27 -20.04
N GLY A 189 -0.67 7.11 -20.39
CA GLY A 189 -0.68 8.54 -20.09
C GLY A 189 -0.47 8.88 -18.61
N VAL A 190 0.18 8.00 -17.85
CA VAL A 190 0.36 8.13 -16.39
C VAL A 190 1.77 8.57 -15.98
N SER A 191 2.58 9.06 -16.92
CA SER A 191 3.97 9.46 -16.69
C SER A 191 4.10 10.85 -16.01
N ASP A 192 3.51 11.04 -14.83
CA ASP A 192 3.60 12.30 -14.08
C ASP A 192 5.00 12.47 -13.46
N PRO A 193 5.75 13.55 -13.74
CA PRO A 193 7.10 13.76 -13.23
C PRO A 193 7.16 14.34 -11.81
N ALA A 194 6.02 14.59 -11.16
CA ALA A 194 5.95 15.17 -9.82
C ALA A 194 6.44 14.20 -8.74
N PHE A 195 6.13 14.52 -7.47
CA PHE A 195 6.42 13.65 -6.34
C PHE A 195 5.15 12.93 -5.91
N GLY A 196 5.01 11.67 -6.33
CA GLY A 196 3.88 10.85 -5.94
C GLY A 196 4.02 10.32 -4.52
N SER A 197 3.02 10.60 -3.69
CA SER A 197 2.95 10.17 -2.29
C SER A 197 2.20 8.87 -2.08
N SER A 198 1.15 8.61 -2.87
CA SER A 198 0.35 7.39 -2.81
C SER A 198 -0.47 7.18 -4.09
N ALA A 199 -0.90 5.94 -4.30
CA ALA A 199 -1.85 5.59 -5.34
C ALA A 199 -2.77 4.45 -4.87
N THR A 200 -3.96 4.36 -5.45
CA THR A 200 -4.88 3.23 -5.24
C THR A 200 -5.73 2.99 -6.47
N TRP A 201 -6.13 1.73 -6.65
CA TRP A 201 -7.11 1.31 -7.63
C TRP A 201 -8.50 1.26 -6.99
N ILE A 202 -9.50 1.83 -7.65
CA ILE A 202 -10.91 1.81 -7.22
C ILE A 202 -11.83 1.83 -8.43
N ASP A 203 -12.94 1.11 -8.42
CA ASP A 203 -14.00 1.27 -9.42
C ASP A 203 -14.86 2.48 -9.03
N TYR A 204 -14.44 3.68 -9.45
CA TYR A 204 -15.02 4.93 -8.97
C TYR A 204 -16.40 5.19 -9.60
N ASP A 205 -16.56 4.89 -10.88
CA ASP A 205 -17.79 5.13 -11.62
C ASP A 205 -18.72 3.90 -11.71
N ARG A 206 -18.32 2.77 -11.13
CA ARG A 206 -19.06 1.50 -11.07
C ARG A 206 -19.27 0.86 -12.43
N ASP A 207 -18.33 1.04 -13.35
CA ASP A 207 -18.37 0.43 -14.68
C ASP A 207 -17.74 -0.97 -14.73
N GLY A 208 -17.24 -1.45 -13.59
CA GLY A 208 -16.60 -2.76 -13.43
C GLY A 208 -15.15 -2.79 -13.90
N ARG A 209 -14.55 -1.63 -14.22
CA ARG A 209 -13.11 -1.48 -14.45
C ARG A 209 -12.51 -0.64 -13.32
N LEU A 210 -11.26 -0.90 -12.99
CA LEU A 210 -10.58 -0.14 -11.96
C LEU A 210 -10.04 1.17 -12.53
N ASP A 211 -10.27 2.25 -11.80
CA ASP A 211 -9.69 3.56 -12.00
C ASP A 211 -8.47 3.75 -11.11
N LEU A 212 -7.46 4.45 -11.62
CA LEU A 212 -6.28 4.84 -10.88
C LEU A 212 -6.48 6.20 -10.24
N PHE A 213 -6.33 6.27 -8.91
CA PHE A 213 -6.24 7.52 -8.15
C PHE A 213 -4.81 7.73 -7.63
N VAL A 214 -4.20 8.87 -7.93
CA VAL A 214 -2.80 9.20 -7.57
C VAL A 214 -2.72 10.53 -6.83
N CYS A 215 -1.92 10.59 -5.75
CA CYS A 215 -1.67 11.80 -4.97
C CYS A 215 -0.26 12.36 -5.24
N ASN A 216 -0.17 13.52 -5.92
CA ASN A 216 1.09 14.20 -6.32
C ASN A 216 1.21 15.62 -5.75
#